data_AF-A0A4Y2R463-F1
#
_entry.id   AF-A0A4Y2R463-F1
#
_cell.length_a   1.000
_cell.length_b   1.000
_cell.length_c   1.000
_cell.angle_alpha   90.00
_cell.angle_beta   90.00
_cell.angle_gamma   90.00
#
_symmetry.space_group_name_H-M   'P 1'
#
loop_
_entity.id
_entity.type
_entity.pdbx_description
1 polymer ?
#
loop_
_entity_poly.entity_id
_entity_poly.type
_entity_poly.pdbx_seq_one_letter_code
_entity_poly.pdbx_strand_id
1 'polypeptide(L)'
;MLLYNLHEVKLSIRESATLVVQECLIFWDKARIPTRATPHCVEKIMMMYNHWRNLQKSACRRSETQEENERNFISDSNNLFDIAHANALEIIKIEEDRKFLLSQRLPGRRGCLMGIDMN
;
A
#
# COMPACT_ATOMS: atom_id res chain seq x y z
N MET A 1 9.22 5.69 -5.69
CA MET A 1 9.86 4.55 -6.37
C MET A 1 9.14 4.09 -7.63
N LEU A 2 7.84 3.72 -7.60
CA LEU A 2 7.15 3.17 -8.79
C LEU A 2 7.33 4.01 -10.07
N LEU A 3 7.00 5.30 -9.99
CA LEU A 3 7.11 6.22 -11.14
C LEU A 3 8.56 6.42 -11.60
N TYR A 4 9.52 6.45 -10.66
CA TYR A 4 10.94 6.55 -10.97
C TYR A 4 11.42 5.31 -11.76
N ASN A 5 11.02 4.10 -11.33
CA ASN A 5 11.38 2.87 -12.03
C ASN A 5 10.79 2.81 -13.45
N LEU A 6 9.57 3.34 -13.63
CA LEU A 6 8.92 3.42 -14.94
C LEU A 6 9.57 4.46 -15.86
N HIS A 7 9.87 5.65 -15.34
CA HIS A 7 10.25 6.81 -16.16
C HIS A 7 11.76 6.97 -16.32
N GLU A 8 12.55 6.65 -15.29
CA GLU A 8 14.00 6.82 -15.31
C GLU A 8 14.71 5.49 -15.61
N VAL A 9 14.35 4.43 -14.89
CA VAL A 9 14.99 3.10 -15.02
C VAL A 9 14.43 2.31 -16.22
N LYS A 10 13.25 2.68 -16.72
CA LYS A 10 12.56 2.04 -17.86
C LYS A 10 12.16 0.57 -17.62
N LEU A 11 11.90 0.19 -16.37
CA LEU A 11 11.35 -1.12 -16.04
C LEU A 11 9.88 -1.23 -16.45
N SER A 12 9.40 -2.47 -16.66
CA SER A 12 7.98 -2.71 -16.82
C SER A 12 7.21 -2.36 -15.56
N ILE A 13 5.89 -2.16 -15.69
CA ILE A 13 5.01 -1.92 -14.54
C ILE A 13 5.04 -3.07 -13.54
N ARG A 14 5.13 -4.31 -14.01
CA ARG A 14 5.16 -5.49 -13.15
C ARG A 14 6.47 -5.58 -12.36
N GLU A 15 7.62 -5.36 -13.01
CA GLU A 15 8.92 -5.31 -12.34
C GLU A 15 8.96 -4.17 -11.31
N SER A 16 8.52 -2.98 -11.72
CA SER A 16 8.46 -1.81 -10.85
C SER A 16 7.56 -2.05 -9.63
N ALA A 17 6.37 -2.64 -9.83
CA ALA A 17 5.46 -2.99 -8.75
C ALA A 17 6.03 -4.08 -7.83
N THR A 18 6.74 -5.06 -8.39
CA THR A 18 7.42 -6.13 -7.63
C THR A 18 8.46 -5.53 -6.68
N LEU A 19 9.29 -4.60 -7.16
CA LEU A 19 10.28 -3.91 -6.33
C LEU A 19 9.60 -3.13 -5.19
N VAL A 20 8.50 -2.42 -5.49
CA VAL A 20 7.73 -1.70 -4.46
C VAL A 20 7.20 -2.66 -3.39
N VAL A 21 6.61 -3.78 -3.79
CA VAL A 21 6.13 -4.77 -2.82
C VAL A 21 7.27 -5.34 -1.99
N GLN A 22 8.42 -5.67 -2.60
CA GLN A 22 9.58 -6.19 -1.88
C GLN A 22 10.08 -5.23 -0.81
N GLU A 23 10.18 -3.93 -1.14
CA GLU A 23 10.55 -2.92 -0.15
C GLU A 23 9.51 -2.79 0.96
N CYS A 24 8.22 -2.80 0.62
CA CYS A 24 7.16 -2.76 1.63
C CYS A 24 7.23 -3.98 2.56
N LEU A 25 7.43 -5.18 2.03
CA LEU A 25 7.50 -6.41 2.80
C LEU A 25 8.55 -6.35 3.92
N ILE A 26 9.68 -5.66 3.71
CA ILE A 26 10.72 -5.47 4.74
C ILE A 26 10.15 -4.76 5.97
N PHE A 27 9.30 -3.74 5.80
CA PHE A 27 8.70 -3.03 6.92
C PHE A 27 7.66 -3.87 7.66
N TRP A 28 6.87 -4.64 6.91
CA TRP A 28 5.86 -5.53 7.48
C TRP A 28 6.49 -6.71 8.23
N ASP A 29 7.59 -7.24 7.72
CA ASP A 29 8.39 -8.29 8.35
C ASP A 29 9.02 -7.81 9.66
N LYS A 30 9.61 -6.60 9.67
CA LYS A 30 10.12 -5.96 10.89
C LYS A 30 9.04 -5.74 11.95
N ALA A 31 7.79 -5.54 11.54
CA ALA A 31 6.65 -5.42 12.43
C ALA A 31 6.06 -6.78 12.86
N ARG A 32 6.61 -7.90 12.38
CA ARG A 32 6.09 -9.27 12.59
C ARG A 32 4.64 -9.44 12.15
N ILE A 33 4.17 -8.64 11.20
CA ILE A 33 2.79 -8.71 10.73
C ILE A 33 2.72 -9.60 9.47
N PRO A 34 1.91 -10.67 9.47
CA PRO A 34 1.73 -11.50 8.30
C PRO A 34 1.09 -10.71 7.16
N THR A 35 1.59 -10.91 5.95
CA THR A 35 1.13 -10.23 4.74
C THR A 35 0.40 -11.19 3.79
N ARG A 36 -0.31 -10.63 2.81
CA ARG A 36 -0.87 -11.41 1.69
C ARG A 36 0.27 -11.88 0.79
N ALA A 37 0.01 -12.94 0.00
CA ALA A 37 0.98 -13.43 -0.97
C ALA A 37 1.41 -12.31 -1.93
N THR A 38 2.72 -12.22 -2.18
CA THR A 38 3.37 -11.19 -3.00
C THR A 38 2.67 -10.93 -4.35
N PRO A 39 2.24 -11.95 -5.13
CA PRO A 39 1.57 -11.71 -6.40
C PRO A 39 0.30 -10.87 -6.28
N HIS A 40 -0.50 -11.08 -5.22
CA HIS A 40 -1.72 -10.29 -4.98
C HIS A 40 -1.40 -8.84 -4.61
N CYS A 41 -0.33 -8.62 -3.85
CA CYS A 41 0.13 -7.27 -3.53
C CYS A 41 0.62 -6.54 -4.79
N VAL A 42 1.35 -7.24 -5.68
CA VAL A 42 1.81 -6.69 -6.96
C VAL A 42 0.63 -6.32 -7.86
N GLU A 43 -0.36 -7.21 -7.96
CA GLU A 43 -1.58 -6.97 -8.71
C GLU A 43 -2.34 -5.74 -8.19
N LYS A 44 -2.47 -5.58 -6.87
CA LYS A 44 -3.06 -4.38 -6.25
C LYS A 44 -2.38 -3.08 -6.70
N ILE A 45 -1.04 -3.04 -6.72
CA ILE A 45 -0.28 -1.87 -7.17
C ILE A 45 -0.49 -1.61 -8.67
N MET A 46 -0.47 -2.66 -9.49
CA MET A 46 -0.71 -2.53 -10.93
C MET A 46 -2.11 -2.01 -11.24
N MET A 47 -3.14 -2.51 -10.54
CA MET A 47 -4.51 -2.02 -10.64
C MET A 47 -4.61 -0.54 -10.27
N MET A 48 -3.96 -0.14 -9.16
CA MET A 48 -3.94 1.26 -8.72
C MET A 48 -3.31 2.19 -9.75
N TYR A 49 -2.18 1.78 -10.33
CA TYR A 49 -1.53 2.55 -11.40
C TYR A 49 -2.42 2.66 -12.63
N ASN A 50 -3.07 1.58 -13.06
CA ASN A 50 -3.97 1.61 -14.21
C ASN A 50 -5.19 2.50 -13.96
N HIS A 51 -5.75 2.45 -12.75
CA HIS A 51 -6.82 3.36 -12.33
C HIS A 51 -6.37 4.82 -12.45
N TRP A 52 -5.21 5.16 -11.88
CA TRP A 52 -4.62 6.49 -12.01
C TRP A 52 -4.43 6.94 -13.47
N ARG A 53 -3.87 6.07 -14.33
CA ARG A 53 -3.69 6.37 -15.77
C ARG A 53 -5.01 6.62 -16.48
N ASN A 54 -6.08 5.96 -16.08
CA ASN A 54 -7.42 6.20 -16.63
C ASN A 54 -8.00 7.54 -16.14
N LEU A 55 -7.83 7.87 -14.86
CA LEU A 55 -8.26 9.16 -14.31
C LEU A 55 -7.59 10.34 -15.01
N GLN A 56 -6.29 10.21 -15.33
CA GLN A 56 -5.55 11.24 -16.05
C GLN A 56 -6.18 11.62 -17.40
N LYS A 57 -6.85 10.69 -18.10
CA LYS A 57 -7.49 10.95 -19.40
C LYS A 57 -8.65 11.95 -19.30
N SER A 58 -9.24 12.07 -18.11
CA SER A 58 -10.39 12.94 -17.83
C SER A 58 -10.05 14.10 -16.88
N ALA A 59 -8.78 14.30 -16.54
CA ALA A 59 -8.35 15.27 -15.52
C ALA A 59 -8.73 16.73 -15.83
N CYS A 60 -8.99 17.07 -17.10
CA CYS A 60 -9.46 18.41 -17.48
C CYS A 60 -10.97 18.62 -17.25
N ARG A 61 -11.73 17.55 -16.99
CA ARG A 61 -13.18 17.62 -16.77
C ARG A 61 -13.47 17.90 -15.30
N ARG A 62 -14.33 18.88 -15.04
CA ARG A 62 -14.78 19.23 -13.68
C ARG A 62 -16.22 18.77 -13.43
N SER A 63 -16.54 17.55 -13.86
CA SER A 63 -17.85 16.95 -13.58
C SER A 63 -17.84 16.35 -12.17
N GLU A 64 -19.01 16.33 -11.54
CA GLU A 64 -19.20 15.72 -10.22
C GLU A 64 -18.67 14.27 -10.16
N THR A 65 -18.96 13.47 -11.18
CA THR A 65 -18.46 12.10 -11.30
C THR A 65 -16.94 12.02 -11.35
N GLN A 66 -16.26 12.95 -12.04
CA GLN A 66 -14.80 12.96 -12.11
C GLN A 66 -14.21 13.32 -10.74
N GLU A 67 -14.75 14.34 -10.09
CA GLU A 67 -14.30 14.75 -8.76
C GLU A 67 -14.55 13.65 -7.71
N GLU A 68 -15.65 12.90 -7.81
CA GLU A 68 -15.92 11.74 -6.97
C GLU A 68 -14.92 10.61 -7.21
N ASN A 69 -14.63 10.28 -8.47
CA ASN A 69 -13.63 9.27 -8.81
C ASN A 69 -12.23 9.64 -8.29
N GLU A 70 -11.86 10.92 -8.36
CA GLU A 70 -10.60 11.41 -7.80
C GLU A 70 -10.57 11.30 -6.27
N ARG A 71 -11.66 11.63 -5.58
CA ARG A 71 -11.79 11.43 -4.12
C ARG A 71 -11.67 9.95 -3.74
N ASN A 72 -12.34 9.06 -4.47
CA ASN A 72 -12.28 7.62 -4.24
C ASN A 72 -10.85 7.09 -4.45
N PHE A 73 -10.18 7.53 -5.53
CA PHE A 73 -8.79 7.18 -5.77
C PHE A 73 -7.85 7.62 -4.66
N ILE A 74 -8.01 8.83 -4.11
CA ILE A 74 -7.22 9.31 -2.97
C ILE A 74 -7.46 8.41 -1.75
N SER A 75 -8.71 8.06 -1.47
CA SER A 75 -9.07 7.15 -0.37
C SER A 75 -8.41 5.77 -0.53
N ASP A 76 -8.50 5.18 -1.73
CA ASP A 76 -7.90 3.88 -2.02
C ASP A 76 -6.37 3.93 -1.96
N SER A 77 -5.78 5.04 -2.42
CA SER A 77 -4.33 5.27 -2.40
C SER A 77 -3.79 5.32 -0.96
N ASN A 78 -4.54 5.92 -0.03
CA ASN A 78 -4.17 5.93 1.39
C ASN A 78 -4.09 4.52 2.00
N ASN A 79 -4.85 3.56 1.45
CA ASN A 79 -4.89 2.16 1.91
C ASN A 79 -4.07 1.22 1.01
N LEU A 80 -3.29 1.75 0.05
CA LEU A 80 -2.56 0.95 -0.93
C LEU A 80 -1.61 -0.06 -0.26
N PHE A 81 -0.89 0.39 0.77
CA PHE A 81 0.12 -0.40 1.45
C PHE A 81 -0.39 -1.18 2.67
N ASP A 82 -1.69 -1.16 2.98
CA ASP A 82 -2.28 -2.19 3.85
C ASP A 82 -2.29 -3.52 3.06
N ILE A 83 -1.21 -4.27 3.22
CA ILE A 83 -0.97 -5.58 2.62
C ILE A 83 -1.00 -6.70 3.66
N ALA A 84 -1.50 -6.40 4.87
CA ALA A 84 -1.69 -7.40 5.91
C ALA A 84 -2.57 -8.56 5.40
N HIS A 85 -2.27 -9.76 5.88
CA HIS A 85 -3.12 -10.92 5.69
C HIS A 85 -4.54 -10.61 6.17
N ALA A 86 -5.56 -11.18 5.52
CA ALA A 86 -6.97 -10.93 5.88
C ALA A 86 -7.23 -11.26 7.36
N ASN A 87 -6.66 -12.37 7.82
CA ASN A 87 -6.75 -12.85 9.20
C ASN A 87 -5.52 -12.41 10.03
N ALA A 88 -4.81 -11.36 9.65
CA ALA A 88 -3.57 -10.96 10.33
C ALA A 88 -3.79 -10.76 11.83
N LEU A 89 -4.90 -10.14 12.24
CA LEU A 89 -5.22 -9.98 13.66
C LEU A 89 -5.30 -11.35 14.36
N GLU A 90 -6.04 -12.31 13.81
CA GLU A 90 -6.16 -13.65 14.40
C GLU A 90 -4.82 -14.41 14.49
N ILE A 91 -3.92 -14.20 13.53
CA ILE A 91 -2.61 -14.87 13.47
C ILE A 91 -1.62 -14.24 14.45
N ILE A 92 -1.63 -12.91 14.63
CA ILE A 92 -0.71 -12.21 15.51
C ILE A 92 -1.05 -12.53 16.97
N LYS A 93 -0.06 -13.07 17.70
CA LYS A 93 -0.19 -13.43 19.12
C LYS A 93 0.24 -12.31 20.07
N ILE A 94 1.13 -11.43 19.62
CA ILE A 94 1.68 -10.33 20.42
C ILE A 94 0.72 -9.14 20.34
N GLU A 95 0.26 -8.66 21.50
CA GLU A 95 -0.76 -7.61 21.56
C GLU A 95 -0.23 -6.26 21.06
N GLU A 96 1.06 -5.98 21.27
CA GLU A 96 1.76 -4.80 20.76
C GLU A 96 1.74 -4.76 19.23
N ASP A 97 2.04 -5.88 18.56
CA ASP A 97 2.02 -6.00 17.11
C ASP A 97 0.58 -5.86 16.55
N ARG A 98 -0.43 -6.38 17.28
CA ARG A 98 -1.86 -6.18 16.94
C ARG A 98 -2.26 -4.72 17.03
N LYS A 99 -1.88 -4.02 18.11
CA LYS A 99 -2.14 -2.60 18.30
C LYS A 99 -1.43 -1.76 17.23
N PHE A 100 -0.22 -2.15 16.84
CA PHE A 100 0.50 -1.52 15.74
C PHE A 100 -0.24 -1.69 14.40
N LEU A 101 -0.72 -2.89 14.07
CA LEU A 101 -1.53 -3.10 12.86
C LEU A 101 -2.81 -2.23 12.87
N LEU A 102 -3.51 -2.16 14.00
CA LEU A 102 -4.72 -1.34 14.13
C LEU A 102 -4.41 0.16 13.98
N SER A 103 -3.28 0.63 14.52
CA SER A 103 -2.89 2.04 14.40
C SER A 103 -2.51 2.44 12.97
N GLN A 104 -1.91 1.52 12.20
CA GLN A 104 -1.63 1.74 10.78
C GLN A 104 -2.90 1.91 9.93
N ARG A 105 -4.03 1.33 10.36
CA ARG A 105 -5.33 1.44 9.67
C ARG A 105 -6.12 2.69 10.03
N LEU A 106 -5.69 3.46 11.03
CA LEU A 106 -6.37 4.69 11.42
C LEU A 106 -6.02 5.85 10.46
N PRO A 107 -6.99 6.74 10.17
CA PRO A 107 -6.73 7.92 9.35
C PRO A 107 -5.65 8.79 9.99
N GLY A 108 -4.77 9.34 9.13
CA GLY A 108 -3.62 10.14 9.56
C GLY A 108 -2.36 9.33 9.91
N ARG A 109 -2.36 8.00 9.75
CA ARG A 109 -1.21 7.09 9.93
C ARG A 109 -0.44 7.36 11.22
N ARG A 110 -1.00 6.94 12.35
CA ARG A 110 -0.38 7.10 13.68
C ARG A 110 0.48 5.88 14.01
N GLY A 111 1.79 6.06 14.11
CA GLY A 111 2.70 5.02 14.58
C GLY A 111 4.08 5.12 13.93
N CYS A 112 5.12 5.02 14.75
CA CYS A 112 6.50 4.85 14.33
C CYS A 112 6.92 3.43 14.74
N LEU A 113 7.72 2.74 13.91
CA LEU A 113 8.49 1.57 14.33
C LEU A 113 9.55 2.02 15.35
N MET A 114 9.14 2.39 16.57
CA MET A 114 10.05 2.58 17.69
C MET A 114 10.46 1.18 18.15
N GLY A 115 11.55 0.67 17.59
CA GLY A 115 12.10 -0.60 18.01
C GLY A 115 12.86 -0.44 19.31
N ILE A 116 12.46 -1.14 20.36
CA ILE A 116 13.37 -1.75 21.35
C ILE A 116 12.67 -2.98 21.93
N ASP A 117 12.99 -4.18 21.44
CA ASP A 117 12.85 -5.39 22.26
C ASP A 117 14.12 -5.45 23.13
N MET A 118 14.00 -5.10 24.42
CA MET A 118 15.06 -5.34 25.40
C MET A 118 14.95 -6.80 25.84
N ASN A 119 15.97 -7.61 25.50
CA ASN A 119 16.23 -8.89 26.17
C ASN A 119 16.78 -8.66 27.58
#